data_AF-A0A9W5PNA9-F1
#
_entry.id   AF-A0A9W5PNA9-F1
#
_cell.length_a   1.000
_cell.length_b   1.000
_cell.length_c   1.000
_cell.angle_alpha   90.00
_cell.angle_beta   90.00
_cell.angle_gamma   90.00
#
_symmetry.space_group_name_H-M   'P 1'
#
loop_
_entity.id
_entity.type
_entity.pdbx_description
1 polymer ?
#
loop_
_entity_poly.entity_id
_entity_poly.type
_entity_poly.pdbx_seq_one_letter_code
_entity_poly.pdbx_strand_id
1 'polypeptide(L)'
;MKNSTVQIALAITKFSAQKGWKDEEFWEAIELLQFNKEDERQTTVEQLDSIPVTSDSTDYPIMLNVTHLEEILGVAKRTAYEIMDQKGFPLVKIGRKKVVPRDAFFNWLEKGVSA
;
A
#
# COMPACT_ATOMS: atom_id res chain seq x y z
N MET A 1 7.56 -26.26 7.85
CA MET A 1 6.27 -26.87 7.48
C MET A 1 5.18 -26.05 8.14
N LYS A 2 4.45 -25.21 7.38
CA LYS A 2 3.34 -24.42 7.92
C LYS A 2 2.07 -25.26 7.80
N ASN A 3 1.44 -25.64 8.91
CA ASN A 3 0.15 -26.31 8.87
C ASN A 3 -0.89 -25.26 8.47
N SER A 4 -1.64 -25.50 7.39
CA SER A 4 -2.71 -24.60 6.94
C SER A 4 -3.72 -24.36 8.06
N THR A 5 -4.26 -23.14 8.19
CA THR A 5 -5.26 -22.76 9.21
C THR A 5 -6.43 -23.74 9.26
N VAL A 6 -6.82 -24.31 8.12
CA VAL A 6 -7.88 -25.31 8.01
C VAL A 6 -7.49 -26.63 8.68
N GLN A 7 -6.23 -27.05 8.56
CA GLN A 7 -5.71 -28.26 9.19
C GLN A 7 -5.58 -28.09 10.70
N ILE A 8 -5.24 -26.88 11.17
CA ILE A 8 -5.16 -26.56 12.60
C ILE A 8 -6.58 -26.51 13.19
N ALA A 9 -7.52 -25.83 12.55
CA ALA A 9 -8.93 -25.78 13.00
C ALA A 9 -9.53 -27.19 13.10
N LEU A 10 -9.32 -28.03 12.08
CA LEU A 10 -9.82 -29.40 12.08
C LEU A 10 -9.19 -30.25 13.20
N ALA A 11 -7.91 -30.06 13.49
CA ALA A 11 -7.22 -30.73 14.59
C ALA A 11 -7.78 -30.31 15.95
N ILE A 12 -8.06 -29.02 16.16
CA ILE A 12 -8.64 -28.49 17.40
C ILE A 12 -10.07 -29.03 17.60
N THR A 13 -10.90 -29.06 16.56
CA THR A 13 -12.26 -29.65 16.65
C THR A 13 -12.22 -31.13 17.00
N LYS A 14 -11.33 -31.89 16.36
CA LYS A 14 -11.15 -33.32 16.64
C LYS A 14 -10.62 -33.57 18.05
N PHE A 15 -9.73 -32.70 18.54
CA PHE A 15 -9.14 -32.80 19.87
C PHE A 15 -10.12 -32.39 20.98
N SER A 16 -10.90 -31.34 20.76
CA SER A 16 -11.98 -30.88 21.66
C SER A 16 -13.01 -31.99 21.91
N ALA A 17 -13.49 -32.65 20.84
CA ALA A 17 -14.44 -33.76 20.94
C ALA A 17 -13.91 -34.96 21.74
N GLN A 18 -12.60 -35.15 21.80
CA GLN A 18 -11.96 -36.24 22.53
C GLN A 18 -11.67 -35.90 24.00
N LYS A 19 -11.47 -34.62 24.31
CA LYS A 19 -11.12 -34.12 25.64
C LYS A 19 -12.31 -33.57 26.44
N GLY A 20 -13.50 -33.44 25.83
CA GLY A 20 -14.72 -33.00 26.49
C GLY A 20 -14.66 -31.52 26.91
N TRP A 21 -14.15 -30.66 26.04
CA TRP A 21 -14.09 -29.22 26.30
C TRP A 21 -15.49 -28.62 26.40
N LYS A 22 -15.62 -27.52 27.15
CA LYS A 22 -16.84 -26.71 27.16
C LYS A 22 -16.91 -25.91 25.86
N ASP A 23 -18.13 -25.68 25.36
CA ASP A 23 -18.35 -25.00 24.08
C ASP A 23 -17.71 -23.61 24.01
N GLU A 24 -17.60 -22.91 25.15
CA GLU A 24 -16.99 -21.58 25.28
C GLU A 24 -15.50 -21.59 24.93
N GLU A 25 -14.74 -22.55 25.45
CA GLU A 25 -13.29 -22.68 25.21
C GLU A 25 -13.00 -23.10 23.75
N PHE A 26 -13.94 -23.82 23.14
CA PHE A 26 -13.86 -24.20 21.73
C PHE A 26 -14.06 -22.99 20.82
N TRP A 27 -15.08 -22.15 21.07
CA TRP A 27 -15.32 -20.96 20.27
C TRP A 27 -14.22 -19.91 20.41
N GLU A 28 -13.66 -19.73 21.62
CA GLU A 28 -12.49 -18.85 21.85
C GLU A 28 -11.27 -19.31 21.02
N ALA A 29 -10.99 -20.61 20.97
CA ALA A 29 -9.91 -21.15 20.16
C ALA A 29 -10.13 -20.98 18.64
N ILE A 30 -11.38 -21.07 18.18
CA ILE A 30 -11.74 -20.83 16.77
C ILE A 30 -11.65 -19.33 16.43
N GLU A 31 -12.06 -18.46 17.35
CA GLU A 31 -11.97 -17.01 17.20
C GLU A 31 -10.51 -16.55 17.11
N LEU A 32 -9.62 -17.08 17.95
CA LEU A 32 -8.17 -16.85 17.86
C LEU A 32 -7.56 -17.30 16.52
N LEU A 33 -8.09 -18.37 15.91
CA LEU A 33 -7.65 -18.80 14.58
C LEU A 33 -8.15 -17.89 13.46
N GLN A 34 -9.34 -17.29 13.63
CA GLN A 34 -9.86 -16.31 12.68
C GLN A 34 -9.08 -15.00 12.76
N PHE A 35 -8.75 -14.54 13.97
CA PHE A 35 -7.95 -13.34 14.22
C PHE A 35 -6.57 -13.39 13.53
N ASN A 36 -5.86 -14.52 13.63
CA ASN A 36 -4.56 -14.70 12.96
C ASN A 36 -4.62 -14.75 11.42
N LYS A 37 -5.80 -14.97 10.82
CA LYS A 37 -5.98 -14.96 9.35
C LYS A 37 -6.33 -13.57 8.83
N GLU A 38 -6.84 -12.70 9.71
CA GLU A 38 -7.11 -11.30 9.39
C GLU A 38 -5.81 -10.51 9.29
N ASP A 39 -4.80 -10.78 10.13
CA ASP A 39 -3.52 -10.06 10.12
C ASP A 39 -2.77 -10.09 8.77
N GLU A 40 -2.74 -11.19 8.01
CA GLU A 40 -2.01 -11.20 6.71
C GLU A 40 -2.72 -10.38 5.60
N ARG A 41 -4.02 -10.13 5.74
CA ARG A 41 -4.80 -9.31 4.79
C ARG A 41 -4.98 -7.89 5.29
N GLN A 42 -5.10 -7.73 6.59
CA GLN A 42 -5.20 -6.46 7.27
C GLN A 42 -3.85 -5.73 7.18
N THR A 43 -2.72 -6.41 7.40
CA THR A 43 -1.39 -5.78 7.18
C THR A 43 -1.18 -5.32 5.74
N THR A 44 -1.63 -6.06 4.72
CA THR A 44 -1.41 -5.68 3.31
C THR A 44 -2.35 -4.58 2.82
N VAL A 45 -3.57 -4.49 3.37
CA VAL A 45 -4.56 -3.45 3.04
C VAL A 45 -4.37 -2.19 3.90
N GLU A 46 -4.05 -2.31 5.19
CA GLU A 46 -3.66 -1.19 6.06
C GLU A 46 -2.35 -0.54 5.63
N GLN A 47 -1.41 -1.30 5.04
CA GLN A 47 -0.22 -0.73 4.41
C GLN A 47 -0.53 0.15 3.19
N LEU A 48 -1.67 -0.04 2.52
CA LEU A 48 -2.13 0.80 1.42
C LEU A 48 -2.91 2.03 1.91
N ASP A 49 -3.70 1.89 2.99
CA ASP A 49 -4.41 3.02 3.63
C ASP A 49 -3.50 3.89 4.53
N SER A 50 -2.31 3.38 4.91
CA SER A 50 -1.25 4.13 5.61
C SER A 50 -0.30 4.87 4.67
N ILE A 51 -0.54 4.85 3.35
CA ILE A 51 0.11 5.82 2.46
C ILE A 51 -0.41 7.19 2.93
N PRO A 52 0.45 8.12 3.36
CA PRO A 52 -0.01 9.43 3.81
C PRO A 52 -0.66 10.16 2.64
N VAL A 53 -1.99 10.09 2.53
CA VAL A 53 -2.82 10.93 1.65
C VAL A 53 -2.93 12.36 2.23
N THR A 54 -1.94 12.78 3.03
CA THR A 54 -1.73 14.15 3.47
C THR A 54 -0.23 14.36 3.75
N SER A 55 0.65 14.14 2.78
CA SER A 55 1.95 14.80 2.84
C SER A 55 1.73 16.23 2.40
N ASP A 56 1.73 17.15 3.36
CA ASP A 56 1.85 18.58 3.12
C ASP A 56 2.86 18.79 1.99
N SER A 57 2.52 19.57 0.95
CA SER A 57 3.36 19.76 -0.24
C SER A 57 4.74 20.37 0.05
N THR A 58 5.10 20.55 1.32
CA THR A 58 6.28 21.23 1.86
C THR A 58 7.50 20.34 2.00
N ASP A 59 7.36 19.01 2.05
CA ASP A 59 8.52 18.11 2.28
C ASP A 59 9.37 17.85 1.03
N TYR A 60 8.88 18.21 -0.17
CA TYR A 60 9.63 18.05 -1.40
C TYR A 60 10.35 19.34 -1.82
N PRO A 61 11.56 19.22 -2.43
CA PRO A 61 12.28 20.37 -2.94
C PRO A 61 11.49 21.10 -4.04
N ILE A 62 11.77 22.39 -4.22
CA ILE A 62 11.11 23.25 -5.24
C ILE A 62 11.20 22.64 -6.64
N MET A 63 12.29 21.92 -6.94
CA MET A 63 12.50 21.18 -8.17
C MET A 63 12.54 19.69 -7.88
N LEU A 64 11.61 18.96 -8.48
CA LEU A 64 11.51 17.52 -8.40
C LEU A 64 12.38 16.83 -9.45
N ASN A 65 12.93 15.68 -9.08
CA ASN A 65 13.59 14.75 -9.98
C ASN A 65 12.70 13.51 -10.17
N VAL A 66 13.04 12.65 -11.13
CA VAL A 66 12.29 11.41 -11.42
C VAL A 66 12.09 10.53 -10.18
N THR A 67 13.06 10.49 -9.26
CA THR A 67 12.95 9.72 -8.01
C THR A 67 11.87 10.27 -7.09
N HIS A 68 11.66 11.59 -7.05
CA HIS A 68 10.55 12.16 -6.28
C HIS A 68 9.22 11.83 -6.96
N LEU A 69 9.14 11.81 -8.29
CA LEU A 69 7.91 11.40 -8.99
C LEU A 69 7.60 9.92 -8.77
N GLU A 70 8.62 9.07 -8.74
CA GLU A 70 8.51 7.64 -8.42
C GLU A 70 7.86 7.44 -7.05
N GLU A 71 8.36 8.17 -6.06
CA GLU A 71 7.87 8.14 -4.67
C GLU A 71 6.47 8.75 -4.53
N ILE A 72 6.23 9.94 -5.10
CA ILE A 72 4.93 10.65 -4.99
C ILE A 72 3.81 9.89 -5.71
N LEU A 73 4.08 9.33 -6.88
CA LEU A 73 3.06 8.64 -7.68
C LEU A 73 2.97 7.14 -7.37
N GLY A 74 3.92 6.58 -6.62
CA GLY A 74 3.99 5.14 -6.35
C GLY A 74 4.18 4.28 -7.61
N VAL A 75 4.82 4.83 -8.66
CA VAL A 75 5.04 4.14 -9.95
C VAL A 75 6.50 3.77 -10.13
N ALA A 76 6.81 2.79 -10.97
CA ALA A 76 8.19 2.47 -11.30
C ALA A 76 8.89 3.64 -12.01
N LYS A 77 10.20 3.80 -11.78
CA LYS A 77 11.05 4.84 -12.43
C LYS A 77 10.87 4.97 -13.94
N ARG A 78 10.66 3.85 -14.65
CA ARG A 78 10.40 3.85 -16.10
C ARG A 78 9.09 4.56 -16.43
N THR A 79 8.02 4.23 -15.73
CA THR A 79 6.70 4.85 -15.88
C THR A 79 6.76 6.34 -15.52
N ALA A 80 7.53 6.71 -14.50
CA ALA A 80 7.77 8.13 -14.18
C ALA A 80 8.43 8.89 -15.36
N TYR A 81 9.41 8.30 -16.03
CA TYR A 81 9.99 8.90 -17.25
C TYR A 81 9.00 9.01 -18.41
N GLU A 82 8.15 8.00 -18.60
CA GLU A 82 7.10 8.02 -19.63
C GLU A 82 6.11 9.17 -19.36
N ILE A 83 5.70 9.37 -18.11
CA ILE A 83 4.86 10.51 -17.68
C ILE A 83 5.57 11.85 -17.94
N MET A 84 6.85 11.96 -17.57
CA MET A 84 7.64 13.18 -17.78
C MET A 84 7.78 13.56 -19.27
N ASP A 85 7.69 12.59 -20.18
CA ASP A 85 7.76 12.82 -21.63
C ASP A 85 6.38 13.03 -22.28
N GLN A 86 5.29 13.01 -21.50
CA GLN A 86 3.95 13.34 -22.00
C GLN A 86 3.85 14.81 -22.41
N LYS A 87 3.05 15.05 -23.46
CA LYS A 87 2.75 16.42 -23.90
C LYS A 87 1.92 17.13 -22.83
N GLY A 88 2.32 18.34 -22.48
CA GLY A 88 1.64 19.15 -21.46
C GLY A 88 2.10 18.89 -20.02
N PHE A 89 3.03 17.96 -19.81
CA PHE A 89 3.68 17.78 -18.51
C PHE A 89 4.61 18.97 -18.20
N PRO A 90 4.66 19.49 -16.95
CA PRO A 90 5.44 20.67 -16.57
C PRO A 90 6.95 20.39 -16.46
N LEU A 91 7.56 19.91 -17.55
CA LEU A 91 8.98 19.55 -17.60
C LEU A 91 9.87 20.76 -17.89
N VAL A 92 10.91 20.94 -17.09
CA VAL A 92 12.01 21.88 -17.34
C VAL A 92 13.30 21.11 -17.62
N LYS A 93 13.99 21.45 -18.70
CA LYS A 93 15.28 20.84 -19.08
C LYS A 93 16.42 21.81 -18.78
N ILE A 94 17.29 21.44 -17.85
CA ILE A 94 18.51 22.20 -17.52
C ILE A 94 19.71 21.38 -17.99
N GLY A 95 20.22 21.71 -19.18
CA GLY A 95 21.23 20.91 -19.86
C GLY A 95 20.73 19.48 -20.14
N ARG A 96 21.37 18.47 -19.52
CA ARG A 96 20.97 17.06 -19.62
C ARG A 96 19.98 16.61 -18.54
N LYS A 97 19.71 17.45 -17.53
CA LYS A 97 18.82 17.10 -16.41
C LYS A 97 17.37 17.46 -16.76
N LYS A 98 16.47 16.52 -16.49
CA LYS A 98 15.02 16.70 -16.51
C LYS A 98 14.56 17.00 -15.07
N VAL A 99 14.00 18.17 -14.84
CA VAL A 99 13.50 18.61 -13.53
C VAL A 99 12.08 19.13 -13.67
N VAL A 100 11.31 19.06 -12.60
CA VAL A 100 9.89 19.43 -12.60
C VAL A 100 9.64 20.41 -11.47
N PRO A 101 9.12 21.62 -11.72
CA PRO A 101 8.74 22.52 -10.65
C PRO A 101 7.62 21.89 -9.82
N ARG A 102 7.81 21.79 -8.51
CA ARG A 102 6.89 21.13 -7.58
C ARG A 102 5.47 21.67 -7.70
N ASP A 103 5.31 22.98 -7.62
CA ASP A 103 3.98 23.60 -7.62
C ASP A 103 3.26 23.41 -8.98
N ALA A 104 4.02 23.39 -10.07
CA ALA A 104 3.49 23.13 -11.40
C ALA A 104 3.06 21.65 -11.57
N PHE A 105 3.79 20.72 -10.97
CA PHE A 105 3.46 19.30 -10.96
C PHE A 105 2.12 19.03 -10.27
N PHE A 106 1.91 19.58 -9.07
CA PHE A 106 0.63 19.40 -8.36
C PHE A 106 -0.55 20.07 -9.09
N ASN A 107 -0.35 21.28 -9.64
CA ASN A 107 -1.37 21.91 -10.49
C ASN A 107 -1.71 21.07 -11.74
N TRP A 108 -0.72 20.41 -12.34
CA TRP A 108 -0.94 19.48 -13.45
C TRP A 108 -1.76 18.26 -13.01
N LEU A 109 -1.49 17.70 -11.83
CA LEU A 109 -2.29 16.60 -11.26
C LEU A 109 -3.75 17.02 -11.02
N GLU A 110 -3.97 18.16 -10.38
CA GLU A 110 -5.32 18.69 -10.10
C GLU A 110 -6.15 18.88 -11.37
N LYS A 111 -5.54 19.40 -12.44
CA LYS A 111 -6.20 19.56 -13.74
C LYS A 111 -6.61 18.22 -14.36
N GLY A 112 -5.82 17.17 -14.15
CA GLY A 112 -6.11 15.82 -14.64
C GLY A 112 -7.28 15.14 -13.92
N VAL A 113 -7.65 15.59 -12.72
CA VAL A 113 -8.70 14.98 -11.88
C VAL A 113 -10.11 15.51 -12.21
N SER A 114 -10.24 16.54 -13.07
CA SER A 114 -11.55 17.01 -13.52
C SER A 114 -12.21 16.03 -14.51
N ALA A 115 -13.03 15.12 -13.97
CA ALA A 115 -13.97 14.25 -14.68
C ALA A 115 -15.40 14.51 -14.18
#